data_AF-A0A357QMP6-F1
#
_entry.id   AF-A0A357QMP6-F1
#
_cell.length_a   1.000
_cell.length_b   1.000
_cell.length_c   1.000
_cell.angle_alpha   90.00
_cell.angle_beta   90.00
_cell.angle_gamma   90.00
#
_symmetry.space_group_name_H-M   'P 1'
#
loop_
_entity.id
_entity.type
_entity.pdbx_description
1 polymer ?
#
loop_
_entity_poly.entity_id
_entity_poly.type
_entity_poly.pdbx_seq_one_letter_code
_entity_poly.pdbx_strand_id
1 'polypeptide(L)'
;MKINRIKIKCVAILFFVSSFCNKSFCQECLYKVDYLDSISVINFIKSNSLCKKIEYVNSNLYDFIEDNGYSELILFNISSETKRGITIPIGKNEGGFYSKKEKRDNLKKQFEAIYFDFCLFPRKE
;
A
#
# COMPACT_ATOMS: atom_id res chain seq x y z
N MET A 1 -32.61 -39.04 -57.47
CA MET A 1 -32.55 -37.57 -57.50
C MET A 1 -31.75 -37.09 -56.30
N LYS A 2 -30.60 -36.46 -56.55
CA LYS A 2 -29.75 -35.81 -55.54
C LYS A 2 -30.17 -34.35 -55.45
N ILE A 3 -30.62 -33.90 -54.28
CA ILE A 3 -30.80 -32.47 -53.99
C ILE A 3 -29.80 -32.10 -52.91
N ASN A 4 -28.60 -31.70 -53.36
CA ASN A 4 -27.59 -31.04 -52.55
C ASN A 4 -27.83 -29.53 -52.62
N ARG A 5 -28.41 -28.92 -51.57
CA ARG A 5 -28.34 -27.49 -51.22
C ARG A 5 -28.64 -27.42 -49.71
N ILE A 6 -28.04 -26.63 -48.83
CA ILE A 6 -27.59 -25.23 -48.87
C ILE A 6 -26.54 -25.08 -47.76
N LYS A 7 -25.38 -24.45 -48.04
CA LYS A 7 -24.45 -23.99 -46.98
C LYS A 7 -24.98 -22.66 -46.43
N ILE A 8 -25.64 -22.69 -45.28
CA ILE A 8 -26.03 -21.47 -44.56
C ILE A 8 -24.83 -21.07 -43.68
N LYS A 9 -24.11 -20.04 -44.13
CA LYS A 9 -23.30 -19.21 -43.25
C LYS A 9 -24.23 -18.13 -42.68
N CYS A 10 -24.22 -17.99 -41.35
CA CYS A 10 -24.60 -16.85 -40.50
C CYS A 10 -25.18 -17.43 -39.20
N VAL A 11 -25.06 -16.89 -38.00
CA VAL A 11 -24.41 -15.74 -37.37
C VAL A 11 -24.67 -16.00 -35.86
N ALA A 12 -23.71 -15.64 -35.01
CA ALA A 12 -23.83 -15.39 -33.57
C ALA A 12 -24.97 -16.07 -32.76
N ILE A 13 -24.59 -17.04 -31.92
CA ILE A 13 -25.24 -17.22 -30.61
C ILE A 13 -24.19 -16.89 -29.55
N LEU A 14 -24.16 -15.61 -29.18
CA LEU A 14 -23.87 -15.18 -27.81
C LEU A 14 -24.91 -15.85 -26.92
N PHE A 15 -24.53 -16.71 -25.98
CA PHE A 15 -25.16 -16.82 -24.66
C PHE A 15 -24.37 -17.79 -23.76
N PHE A 16 -23.66 -17.19 -22.80
CA PHE A 16 -23.49 -17.63 -21.41
C PHE A 16 -23.14 -19.09 -21.10
N VAL A 17 -21.86 -19.31 -20.75
CA VAL A 17 -21.48 -20.02 -19.50
C VAL A 17 -20.19 -19.36 -18.96
N SER A 18 -20.28 -18.22 -18.28
CA SER A 18 -20.13 -18.14 -16.82
C SER A 18 -19.29 -19.27 -16.20
N SER A 19 -18.00 -19.02 -15.98
CA SER A 19 -17.28 -19.54 -14.81
C SER A 19 -15.88 -18.94 -14.64
N PHE A 20 -15.82 -18.01 -13.68
CA PHE A 20 -14.75 -17.77 -12.70
C PHE A 20 -13.40 -17.15 -13.12
N CYS A 21 -13.16 -15.96 -12.54
CA CYS A 21 -11.87 -15.34 -12.20
C CYS A 21 -11.01 -14.83 -13.37
N ASN A 22 -10.52 -13.60 -13.40
CA ASN A 22 -10.15 -12.71 -12.29
C ASN A 22 -10.54 -11.26 -12.57
N LYS A 23 -10.93 -10.62 -11.48
CA LYS A 23 -11.13 -9.18 -11.28
C LYS A 23 -10.30 -8.31 -12.23
N SER A 24 -11.02 -7.51 -13.02
CA SER A 24 -10.65 -6.11 -13.22
C SER A 24 -10.49 -5.48 -11.84
N PHE A 25 -9.28 -5.45 -11.29
CA PHE A 25 -8.98 -4.67 -10.10
C PHE A 25 -7.99 -3.61 -10.54
N CYS A 26 -8.42 -2.36 -10.45
CA CYS A 26 -7.67 -1.12 -10.66
C CYS A 26 -6.20 -1.28 -10.20
N GLN A 27 -5.31 -1.66 -11.12
CA GLN A 27 -3.88 -1.43 -10.98
C GLN A 27 -3.73 0.09 -11.05
N GLU A 28 -3.34 0.72 -9.93
CA GLU A 28 -3.06 2.16 -9.79
C GLU A 28 -4.22 3.10 -9.45
N CYS A 29 -5.22 2.60 -8.71
CA CYS A 29 -5.87 3.51 -7.76
C CYS A 29 -4.85 3.75 -6.64
N LEU A 30 -3.94 4.74 -6.80
CA LEU A 30 -3.14 5.30 -5.71
C LEU A 30 -4.11 5.61 -4.57
N TYR A 31 -4.19 4.73 -3.58
CA TYR A 31 -5.10 4.91 -2.45
C TYR A 31 -4.64 6.16 -1.72
N LYS A 32 -5.28 7.30 -2.01
CA LYS A 32 -5.14 8.49 -1.20
C LYS A 32 -5.81 8.17 0.13
N VAL A 33 -5.00 7.83 1.13
CA VAL A 33 -5.48 7.68 2.49
C VAL A 33 -5.80 9.07 3.00
N ASP A 34 -7.02 9.26 3.48
CA ASP A 34 -7.38 10.48 4.17
C ASP A 34 -6.96 10.33 5.63
N TYR A 35 -5.87 10.99 6.02
CA TYR A 35 -5.36 10.90 7.38
C TYR A 35 -6.28 11.56 8.41
N LEU A 36 -7.22 12.40 7.99
CA LEU A 36 -8.18 13.01 8.91
C LEU A 36 -9.37 12.07 9.21
N ASP A 37 -9.56 11.02 8.40
CA ASP A 37 -10.58 10.00 8.61
C ASP A 37 -9.97 8.71 9.20
N SER A 38 -10.27 8.47 10.47
CA SER A 38 -9.86 7.25 11.18
C SER A 38 -10.33 5.97 10.48
N ILE A 39 -11.52 5.96 9.85
CA ILE A 39 -12.05 4.78 9.17
C ILE A 39 -11.23 4.50 7.91
N SER A 40 -10.88 5.55 7.16
CA SER A 40 -9.98 5.47 6.00
C SER A 40 -8.62 4.86 6.39
N VAL A 41 -8.00 5.36 7.46
CA VAL A 41 -6.72 4.84 7.96
C VAL A 41 -6.82 3.40 8.44
N ILE A 42 -7.85 3.04 9.21
CA ILE A 42 -8.07 1.66 9.68
C ILE A 42 -8.29 0.70 8.51
N ASN A 43 -9.08 1.10 7.51
CA ASN A 43 -9.32 0.29 6.31
C ASN A 43 -8.03 0.10 5.52
N PHE A 44 -7.21 1.13 5.39
CA PHE A 44 -5.88 1.02 4.80
C PHE A 44 -5.01 0.01 5.55
N ILE A 45 -4.92 0.11 6.88
CA ILE A 45 -4.12 -0.79 7.72
C ILE A 45 -4.57 -2.25 7.56
N LYS A 46 -5.88 -2.52 7.59
CA LYS A 46 -6.44 -3.87 7.53
C LYS A 46 -6.35 -4.49 6.13
N SER A 47 -6.42 -3.66 5.09
CA SER A 47 -6.52 -4.15 3.71
C SER A 47 -5.16 -4.27 3.01
N ASN A 48 -4.09 -3.74 3.58
CA ASN A 48 -2.77 -3.72 2.96
C ASN A 48 -1.76 -4.59 3.72
N SER A 49 -0.90 -5.26 2.96
CA SER A 49 0.23 -6.00 3.51
C SER A 49 1.25 -5.07 4.17
N LEU A 50 2.08 -5.62 5.06
CA LEU A 50 3.19 -4.89 5.69
C LEU A 50 4.03 -4.11 4.67
N CYS A 51 4.43 -4.76 3.59
CA CYS A 51 5.25 -4.14 2.55
C CYS A 51 4.54 -3.00 1.82
N LYS A 52 3.23 -3.12 1.57
CA LYS A 52 2.45 -2.03 0.98
C LYS A 52 2.33 -0.84 1.91
N LYS A 53 2.18 -1.07 3.22
CA LYS A 53 2.19 0.00 4.23
C LYS A 53 3.54 0.71 4.29
N ILE A 54 4.65 -0.04 4.25
CA ILE A 54 6.02 0.51 4.22
C ILE A 54 6.26 1.33 2.94
N GLU A 55 5.90 0.81 1.75
CA GLU A 55 6.01 1.52 0.47
C GLU A 55 5.20 2.81 0.46
N TYR A 56 4.00 2.77 1.05
CA TYR A 56 3.13 3.93 1.17
C TYR A 56 3.75 5.02 2.04
N VAL A 57 4.29 4.68 3.22
CA VAL A 57 4.96 5.66 4.09
C VAL A 57 6.19 6.25 3.37
N ASN A 58 7.01 5.41 2.73
CA ASN A 58 8.19 5.86 1.99
C ASN A 58 7.86 6.84 0.86
N SER A 59 6.71 6.67 0.21
CA SER A 59 6.25 7.55 -0.86
C SER A 59 5.65 8.87 -0.34
N ASN A 60 5.25 8.92 0.94
CA ASN A 60 4.52 10.05 1.54
C ASN A 60 5.20 10.58 2.81
N LEU A 61 6.52 10.45 2.95
CA LEU A 61 7.26 10.76 4.19
C LEU A 61 6.99 12.16 4.77
N TYR A 62 6.69 13.15 3.93
CA TYR A 62 6.37 14.50 4.38
C TYR A 62 5.08 14.56 5.22
N ASP A 63 4.07 13.79 4.84
CA ASP A 63 2.79 13.78 5.55
C ASP A 63 2.94 13.19 6.96
N PHE A 64 3.85 12.24 7.12
CA PHE A 64 4.11 11.56 8.40
C PHE A 64 4.95 12.41 9.36
N ILE A 65 5.87 13.25 8.87
CA ILE A 65 6.68 14.12 9.74
C ILE A 65 5.93 15.37 10.22
N GLU A 66 4.77 15.65 9.64
CA GLU A 66 3.91 16.77 10.01
C GLU A 66 2.84 16.41 11.04
N ASP A 67 2.78 15.13 11.49
CA ASP A 67 1.80 14.62 12.45
C ASP A 67 0.36 14.93 12.03
N ASN A 68 0.02 14.54 10.80
CA ASN A 68 -1.28 14.80 10.23
C ASN A 68 -2.28 13.72 10.66
N GLY A 69 -3.22 14.11 11.53
CA GLY A 69 -4.40 13.32 11.91
C GLY A 69 -4.04 11.94 12.49
N TYR A 70 -4.48 10.89 11.80
CA TYR A 70 -4.32 9.49 12.21
C TYR A 70 -3.12 8.80 11.54
N SER A 71 -2.23 9.54 10.88
CA SER A 71 -1.05 8.96 10.20
C SER A 71 -0.14 8.16 11.15
N GLU A 72 -0.02 8.56 12.42
CA GLU A 72 0.74 7.82 13.44
C GLU A 72 0.22 6.39 13.67
N LEU A 73 -1.08 6.11 13.45
CA LEU A 73 -1.62 4.75 13.58
C LEU A 73 -1.01 3.79 12.56
N ILE A 74 -0.65 4.28 11.37
CA ILE A 74 0.03 3.49 10.35
C ILE A 74 1.45 3.17 10.83
N LEU A 75 2.17 4.17 11.38
CA LEU A 75 3.52 3.95 11.94
C LEU A 75 3.49 2.96 13.11
N PHE A 76 2.52 3.11 14.01
CA PHE A 76 2.33 2.21 15.14
C PHE A 76 2.02 0.78 14.69
N ASN A 77 1.15 0.61 13.70
CA ASN A 77 0.83 -0.71 13.16
C ASN A 77 2.06 -1.39 12.53
N ILE A 78 2.85 -0.67 11.74
CA ILE A 78 4.09 -1.21 11.16
C ILE A 78 5.11 -1.55 12.25
N SER A 79 5.26 -0.68 13.25
CA SER A 79 6.15 -0.92 14.40
C SER A 79 5.76 -2.18 15.17
N SER A 80 4.46 -2.39 15.40
CA SER A 80 3.92 -3.59 16.05
C SER A 80 4.17 -4.87 15.24
N GLU A 81 3.91 -4.85 13.93
CA GLU A 81 4.13 -6.01 13.06
C GLU A 81 5.61 -6.38 12.88
N THR A 82 6.50 -5.39 12.89
CA THR A 82 7.94 -5.58 12.67
C THR A 82 8.74 -5.71 13.97
N LYS A 83 8.13 -5.37 15.11
CA LYS A 83 8.81 -5.22 16.41
C LYS A 83 9.99 -4.23 16.36
N ARG A 84 9.95 -3.25 15.43
CA ARG A 84 10.95 -2.20 15.28
C ARG A 84 10.38 -0.88 15.79
N GLY A 85 11.12 -0.18 16.66
CA GLY A 85 10.75 1.18 17.05
C GLY A 85 10.84 2.12 15.85
N ILE A 86 9.78 2.89 15.60
CA ILE A 86 9.75 3.95 14.59
C ILE A 86 9.61 5.27 15.34
N THR A 87 10.56 6.18 15.15
CA THR A 87 10.59 7.45 15.87
C THR A 87 10.85 8.62 14.93
N ILE A 88 10.11 9.72 15.10
CA ILE A 88 10.37 10.98 14.40
C ILE A 88 11.03 11.93 15.41
N PRO A 89 12.33 12.23 15.27
CA PRO A 89 13.04 13.02 16.27
C PRO A 89 12.57 14.49 16.26
N ILE A 90 12.30 15.03 17.46
CA ILE A 90 11.82 16.40 17.63
C ILE A 90 12.99 17.35 17.93
N GLY A 91 13.77 17.05 18.98
CA GLY A 91 14.85 17.90 19.48
C GLY A 91 16.23 17.24 19.39
N LYS A 92 17.28 18.06 19.27
CA LYS A 92 18.68 17.64 19.27
C LYS A 92 19.24 17.68 20.69
N ASN A 93 20.17 16.77 21.01
CA ASN A 93 20.81 16.69 22.33
C ASN A 93 21.53 17.99 22.76
N GLU A 94 22.01 18.76 21.78
CA GLU A 94 22.77 20.00 21.98
C GLU A 94 21.88 21.26 22.01
N GLY A 95 20.55 21.08 22.05
CA GLY A 95 19.58 22.15 21.87
C GLY A 95 19.14 22.33 20.41
N GLY A 96 17.93 22.85 20.22
CA GLY A 96 17.33 23.08 18.90
C GLY A 96 16.48 21.91 18.38
N PHE A 97 15.80 22.17 17.26
CA PHE A 97 14.86 21.23 16.63
C PHE A 97 15.42 20.63 15.35
N TYR A 98 15.05 19.39 15.05
CA TYR A 98 15.31 18.80 13.74
C TYR A 98 14.48 19.52 12.66
N SER A 99 15.13 19.91 11.56
CA SER A 99 14.45 20.44 10.39
C SER A 99 13.55 19.38 9.74
N LYS A 100 12.54 19.82 8.98
CA LYS A 100 11.66 18.90 8.21
C LYS A 100 12.47 17.93 7.33
N LYS A 101 13.54 18.44 6.70
CA LYS A 101 14.45 17.63 5.87
C LYS A 101 15.13 16.53 6.69
N GLU A 102 15.67 16.87 7.85
CA GLU A 102 16.34 15.89 8.71
C GLU A 102 15.36 14.85 9.28
N LYS A 103 14.16 15.27 9.69
CA LYS A 103 13.09 14.35 10.12
C LYS A 103 12.74 13.36 9.03
N ARG A 104 12.53 13.85 7.80
CA ARG A 104 12.25 13.02 6.62
C ARG A 104 13.37 12.05 6.33
N ASP A 105 14.62 12.51 6.33
CA ASP A 105 15.78 11.67 6.02
C ASP A 105 16.00 10.59 7.12
N ASN A 106 15.72 10.93 8.38
CA ASN A 106 15.75 9.97 9.48
C ASN A 106 14.65 8.91 9.35
N LEU A 107 13.41 9.32 9.05
CA LEU A 107 12.29 8.41 8.84
C LEU A 107 12.54 7.50 7.63
N LYS A 108 13.04 8.06 6.52
CA LYS A 108 13.41 7.31 5.31
C LYS A 108 14.38 6.17 5.62
N LYS A 109 15.46 6.44 6.35
CA LYS A 109 16.47 5.43 6.72
C LYS A 109 15.87 4.28 7.54
N GLN A 110 14.96 4.60 8.47
CA GLN A 110 14.28 3.58 9.27
C GLN A 110 13.42 2.68 8.36
N PHE A 111 12.64 3.27 7.46
CA PHE A 111 11.77 2.51 6.56
C PHE A 111 12.53 1.73 5.49
N GLU A 112 13.67 2.23 5.00
CA GLU A 112 14.57 1.47 4.11
C GLU A 112 15.12 0.22 4.82
N ALA A 113 15.56 0.35 6.07
CA ALA A 113 16.03 -0.79 6.85
C ALA A 113 14.93 -1.82 7.11
N ILE A 114 13.72 -1.37 7.47
CA ILE A 114 12.56 -2.24 7.68
C ILE A 114 12.17 -2.94 6.37
N TYR A 115 12.11 -2.22 5.24
CA TYR A 115 11.79 -2.81 3.94
C TYR A 115 12.79 -3.90 3.55
N PHE A 116 14.08 -3.65 3.76
CA PHE A 116 15.12 -4.63 3.48
C PHE A 116 14.93 -5.93 4.27
N ASP A 117 14.72 -5.82 5.59
CA ASP A 117 14.56 -6.96 6.50
C ASP A 117 13.27 -7.78 6.27
N PHE A 118 12.16 -7.13 5.89
CA PHE A 118 10.84 -7.76 5.89
C PHE A 118 10.24 -7.97 4.50
N CYS A 119 10.66 -7.21 3.49
CA CYS A 119 10.07 -7.25 2.15
C CYS A 119 11.00 -7.82 1.10
N LEU A 120 12.31 -7.58 1.21
CA LEU A 120 13.31 -8.14 0.29
C LEU A 120 13.87 -9.47 0.79
N PHE A 121 14.18 -9.56 2.08
CA PHE A 121 14.79 -10.75 2.68
C PHE A 121 14.01 -11.21 3.91
N PRO A 122 12.73 -11.61 3.76
CA PRO A 122 11.91 -12.03 4.89
C PRO A 122 12.58 -13.20 5.61
N ARG A 123 12.96 -12.99 6.87
CA ARG A 123 13.48 -14.06 7.72
C ARG A 123 12.37 -15.08 7.91
N LYS A 124 12.62 -16.34 7.53
CA LYS A 124 11.73 -17.45 7.87
C LYS A 124 11.88 -17.68 9.38
N GLU A 125 10.83 -17.39 10.13
CA GLU A 125 10.70 -17.75 11.55
C GLU A 125 10.68 -19.28 11.71
#